data_AF-A0A6I4VY47-F1
#
_entry.id   AF-A0A6I4VY47-F1
#
_cell.length_a   1.000
_cell.length_b   1.000
_cell.length_c   1.000
_cell.angle_alpha   90.00
_cell.angle_beta   90.00
_cell.angle_gamma   90.00
#
_symmetry.space_group_name_H-M   'P 1'
#
loop_
_entity.id
_entity.type
_entity.pdbx_description
1 polymer ?
#
loop_
_entity_poly.entity_id
_entity_poly.type
_entity_poly.pdbx_seq_one_letter_code
_entity_poly.pdbx_strand_id
1 'polypeptide(L)'
;MRELELAGYCRRRSDGKLIVAVQDWSRTAEPLVDAVPVAVNEAFLQEDVTMDIEAFTGETYLAAMKEKLEKLRSGETRLRSLHIRLLVPNFKKEVAVPSVVGAPHDPSARERQDEISQDVVTLLRDIKRLQTDDYGSYAFRVKVEIGRLDYFTPWDKIFIFNGAKVLRGEYEVVQVQVSYKDRLMKINDFRGFDVAMSTSEEESVVRRTIKQFESKWLLADVVEL
;
A
#
# COMPACT_ATOMS: atom_id res chain seq x y z
N MET A 1 19.86 18.79 -18.37
CA MET A 1 19.13 18.32 -19.58
C MET A 1 19.71 17.02 -20.15
N ARG A 2 20.99 16.95 -20.53
CA ARG A 2 21.65 15.70 -20.97
C ARG A 2 21.55 14.57 -19.93
N GLU A 3 21.58 14.93 -18.65
CA GLU A 3 21.39 13.99 -17.53
C GLU A 3 19.99 13.40 -17.45
N LEU A 4 18.94 14.15 -17.80
CA LEU A 4 17.56 13.66 -17.82
C LEU A 4 17.31 12.69 -18.98
N GLU A 5 17.96 12.91 -20.11
CA GLU A 5 17.95 11.99 -21.26
C GLU A 5 18.73 10.71 -20.94
N LEU A 6 19.92 10.83 -20.31
CA LEU A 6 20.71 9.68 -19.86
C LEU A 6 19.99 8.84 -18.78
N ALA A 7 19.21 9.49 -17.92
CA ALA A 7 18.39 8.84 -16.90
C ALA A 7 17.04 8.32 -17.44
N GLY A 8 16.75 8.50 -18.73
CA GLY A 8 15.56 7.93 -19.40
C GLY A 8 14.24 8.67 -19.13
N TYR A 9 14.27 9.85 -18.52
CA TYR A 9 13.07 10.65 -18.22
C TYR A 9 12.53 11.41 -19.43
N CYS A 10 13.36 11.61 -20.46
CA CYS A 10 12.95 12.20 -21.71
C CYS A 10 13.77 11.66 -22.89
N ARG A 11 13.20 11.75 -24.09
CA ARG A 11 13.89 11.48 -25.35
C ARG A 11 13.61 12.58 -26.35
N ARG A 12 14.55 12.86 -27.25
CA ARG A 12 14.32 13.79 -28.36
C ARG A 12 13.64 13.11 -29.53
N ARG A 13 12.65 13.80 -30.09
CA ARG A 13 12.10 13.50 -31.41
C ARG A 13 13.09 13.92 -32.49
N SER A 14 12.89 13.39 -33.70
CA SER A 14 13.62 13.77 -34.90
C SER A 14 13.47 15.25 -35.28
N ASP A 15 12.40 15.93 -34.84
CA ASP A 15 12.15 17.36 -35.05
C ASP A 15 12.78 18.27 -33.96
N GLY A 16 13.59 17.69 -33.06
CA GLY A 16 14.26 18.41 -31.98
C GLY A 16 13.39 18.69 -30.75
N LYS A 17 12.08 18.38 -30.78
CA LYS A 17 11.21 18.52 -29.61
C LYS A 17 11.47 17.41 -28.59
N LEU A 18 11.40 17.78 -27.31
CA LEU A 18 11.50 16.83 -26.20
C LEU A 18 10.17 16.09 -26.04
N ILE A 19 10.23 14.76 -26.01
CA ILE A 19 9.20 13.93 -25.38
C ILE A 19 9.67 13.70 -23.96
N VAL A 20 9.00 14.32 -23.00
CA VAL A 20 9.08 13.87 -21.62
C VAL A 20 8.30 12.57 -21.55
N ALA A 21 8.87 11.52 -20.96
CA ALA A 21 8.14 10.31 -20.66
C ALA A 21 7.15 10.66 -19.55
N VAL A 22 6.00 11.24 -19.92
CA VAL A 22 4.86 11.33 -19.02
C VAL A 22 4.33 9.91 -18.93
N GLN A 23 4.49 9.27 -17.77
CA GLN A 23 3.77 8.03 -17.51
C GLN A 23 2.30 8.40 -17.48
N ASP A 24 1.62 8.15 -18.60
CA ASP A 24 0.17 8.28 -18.69
C ASP A 24 -0.45 7.06 -18.02
N TRP A 25 -0.49 7.10 -16.70
CA TRP A 25 -1.15 6.09 -15.87
C TRP A 25 -2.68 6.09 -16.07
N SER A 26 -3.24 7.10 -16.76
CA SER A 26 -4.68 7.38 -16.79
C SER A 26 -5.51 6.52 -17.75
N ARG A 27 -4.88 5.81 -18.70
CA ARG A 27 -5.62 5.10 -19.75
C ARG A 27 -6.42 3.88 -19.27
N THR A 28 -6.15 3.35 -18.08
CA THR A 28 -6.79 2.15 -17.52
C THR A 28 -7.00 2.23 -16.00
N ALA A 29 -7.18 3.44 -15.46
CA ALA A 29 -7.34 3.60 -14.02
C ALA A 29 -8.75 3.16 -13.56
N GLU A 30 -8.81 2.17 -12.69
CA GLU A 30 -10.05 1.63 -12.12
C GLU A 30 -10.19 2.05 -10.65
N PRO A 31 -11.41 2.19 -10.10
CA PRO A 31 -11.57 2.47 -8.68
C PRO A 31 -10.86 1.41 -7.83
N LEU A 32 -10.18 1.85 -6.77
CA LEU A 32 -9.43 0.96 -5.88
C LEU A 32 -10.28 -0.21 -5.34
N VAL A 33 -11.56 0.05 -5.05
CA VAL A 33 -12.50 -0.96 -4.55
C VAL A 33 -12.80 -2.06 -5.56
N ASP A 34 -12.54 -1.83 -6.85
CA ASP A 34 -12.73 -2.80 -7.93
C ASP A 34 -11.40 -3.46 -8.30
N ALA A 35 -10.34 -2.65 -8.46
CA ALA A 35 -9.03 -3.12 -8.94
C ALA A 35 -8.31 -4.03 -7.93
N VAL A 36 -8.31 -3.67 -6.64
CA VAL A 36 -7.54 -4.41 -5.62
C VAL A 36 -8.11 -5.82 -5.38
N PRO A 37 -9.44 -6.02 -5.21
CA PRO A 37 -9.99 -7.37 -5.09
C PRO A 37 -9.69 -8.27 -6.30
N VAL A 38 -9.75 -7.73 -7.53
CA VAL A 38 -9.40 -8.48 -8.74
C VAL A 38 -7.94 -8.95 -8.68
N ALA A 39 -7.01 -8.05 -8.36
CA ALA A 39 -5.59 -8.39 -8.25
C ALA A 39 -5.31 -9.41 -7.13
N VAL A 40 -5.99 -9.28 -5.98
CA VAL A 40 -5.93 -10.25 -4.88
C VAL A 40 -6.43 -11.62 -5.36
N ASN A 41 -7.56 -11.68 -6.08
CA ASN A 41 -8.11 -12.92 -6.61
C ASN A 41 -7.10 -13.64 -7.52
N GLU A 42 -6.48 -12.90 -8.44
CA GLU A 42 -5.49 -13.43 -9.37
C GLU A 42 -4.21 -13.87 -8.67
N ALA A 43 -3.73 -13.11 -7.68
CA ALA A 43 -2.54 -13.47 -6.91
C ALA A 43 -2.74 -14.81 -6.18
N PHE A 44 -3.93 -15.01 -5.59
CA PHE A 44 -4.32 -16.23 -4.86
C PHE A 44 -4.56 -17.45 -5.78
N LEU A 45 -4.40 -17.28 -7.10
CA LEU A 45 -4.25 -18.42 -8.02
C LEU A 45 -2.85 -19.03 -7.96
N GLN A 46 -1.93 -18.57 -7.13
CA GLN A 46 -0.63 -19.21 -6.96
C GLN A 46 -0.58 -20.01 -5.65
N GLU A 47 0.30 -21.01 -5.59
CA GLU A 47 0.54 -21.77 -4.35
C GLU A 47 1.36 -20.94 -3.35
N ASP A 48 2.20 -20.04 -3.83
CA ASP A 48 3.06 -19.19 -3.02
C ASP A 48 2.78 -17.74 -3.39
N VAL A 49 2.21 -16.98 -2.44
CA VAL A 49 1.75 -15.60 -2.66
C VAL A 49 2.60 -14.62 -1.87
N THR A 50 3.09 -13.59 -2.56
CA THR A 50 3.82 -12.47 -1.95
C THR A 50 3.12 -11.16 -2.25
N MET A 51 3.09 -10.27 -1.27
CA MET A 51 2.46 -8.96 -1.39
C MET A 51 3.30 -7.91 -0.69
N ASP A 52 3.75 -6.92 -1.45
CA ASP A 52 4.39 -5.72 -0.93
C ASP A 52 3.44 -4.54 -1.08
N ILE A 53 3.20 -3.85 0.03
CA ILE A 53 2.14 -2.85 0.13
C ILE A 53 2.70 -1.60 0.73
N GLU A 54 2.51 -0.48 0.05
CA GLU A 54 2.77 0.85 0.59
C GLU A 54 1.47 1.63 0.62
N ALA A 55 1.05 2.00 1.82
CA ALA A 55 -0.22 2.66 2.04
C ALA A 55 -0.17 3.60 3.23
N PHE A 56 -1.20 4.44 3.36
CA PHE A 56 -1.37 5.32 4.50
C PHE A 56 -1.72 4.57 5.80
N THR A 57 -2.73 3.69 5.76
CA THR A 57 -3.10 2.81 6.89
C THR A 57 -3.08 1.33 6.54
N GLY A 58 -3.48 0.97 5.32
CA GLY A 58 -3.59 -0.42 4.85
C GLY A 58 -5.01 -1.02 4.93
N GLU A 59 -5.99 -0.31 5.51
CA GLU A 59 -7.34 -0.84 5.78
C GLU A 59 -8.04 -1.43 4.55
N THR A 60 -8.01 -0.71 3.42
CA THR A 60 -8.70 -1.13 2.19
C THR A 60 -8.26 -2.52 1.71
N TYR A 61 -6.96 -2.78 1.72
CA TYR A 61 -6.43 -4.05 1.25
C TYR A 61 -6.87 -5.19 2.15
N LEU A 62 -6.90 -4.96 3.45
CA LEU A 62 -7.29 -6.00 4.40
C LEU A 62 -8.77 -6.36 4.25
N ALA A 63 -9.62 -5.40 3.87
CA ALA A 63 -11.02 -5.68 3.53
C ALA A 63 -11.12 -6.64 2.34
N ALA A 64 -10.34 -6.41 1.28
CA ALA A 64 -10.28 -7.31 0.12
C ALA A 64 -9.72 -8.71 0.47
N MET A 65 -8.84 -8.80 1.46
CA MET A 65 -8.27 -10.05 1.94
C MET A 65 -9.24 -10.87 2.78
N LYS A 66 -10.15 -10.23 3.53
CA LYS A 66 -11.04 -10.92 4.48
C LYS A 66 -11.81 -12.09 3.86
N GLU A 67 -12.38 -11.90 2.67
CA GLU A 67 -13.09 -12.97 1.94
C GLU A 67 -12.17 -14.16 1.60
N LYS A 68 -10.90 -13.91 1.26
CA LYS A 68 -9.94 -14.98 0.95
C LYS A 68 -9.53 -15.76 2.18
N LEU A 69 -9.33 -15.06 3.28
CA LEU A 69 -8.94 -15.68 4.55
C LEU A 69 -10.06 -16.57 5.08
N GLU A 70 -11.32 -16.22 4.85
CA GLU A 70 -12.47 -17.09 5.13
C GLU A 70 -12.46 -18.37 4.27
N LYS A 71 -12.10 -18.29 2.99
CA LYS A 71 -11.91 -19.48 2.14
C LYS A 71 -10.71 -20.33 2.54
N LEU A 72 -9.66 -19.72 3.09
CA LEU A 72 -8.57 -20.49 3.72
C LEU A 72 -9.10 -21.31 4.90
N ARG A 73 -10.02 -20.76 5.71
CA ARG A 73 -10.70 -21.45 6.83
C ARG A 73 -11.55 -22.64 6.43
N SER A 74 -12.13 -22.67 5.23
CA SER A 74 -12.87 -23.85 4.75
C SER A 74 -11.99 -24.95 4.15
N GLY A 75 -10.67 -24.74 4.01
CA GLY A 75 -9.75 -25.72 3.41
C GLY A 75 -9.80 -25.80 1.89
N GLU A 76 -10.55 -24.91 1.23
CA GLU A 76 -10.74 -24.88 -0.22
C GLU A 76 -9.67 -24.03 -0.92
N THR A 77 -8.39 -24.39 -0.73
CA THR A 77 -7.28 -23.59 -1.24
C THR A 77 -6.06 -24.42 -1.61
N ARG A 78 -5.34 -23.98 -2.65
CA ARG A 78 -4.01 -24.49 -3.03
C ARG A 78 -2.86 -23.71 -2.39
N LEU A 79 -3.17 -22.70 -1.58
CA LEU A 79 -2.19 -21.79 -1.01
C LEU A 79 -1.32 -22.53 0.03
N ARG A 80 -0.01 -22.57 -0.21
CA ARG A 80 1.02 -23.11 0.67
C ARG A 80 1.78 -22.03 1.42
N SER A 81 1.94 -20.84 0.84
CA SER A 81 2.56 -19.74 1.57
C SER A 81 1.95 -18.39 1.24
N LEU A 82 1.94 -17.53 2.25
CA LEU A 82 1.50 -16.15 2.19
C LEU A 82 2.52 -15.26 2.89
N HIS A 83 3.15 -14.35 2.14
CA HIS A 83 4.09 -13.37 2.68
C HIS A 83 3.57 -11.96 2.39
N ILE A 84 3.36 -11.17 3.44
CA ILE A 84 2.89 -9.80 3.37
C ILE A 84 3.93 -8.87 3.99
N ARG A 85 4.34 -7.84 3.25
CA ARG A 85 5.11 -6.70 3.76
C ARG A 85 4.28 -5.43 3.63
N LEU A 86 3.94 -4.81 4.75
CA LEU A 86 3.21 -3.56 4.80
C LEU A 86 4.13 -2.42 5.22
N LEU A 87 4.38 -1.48 4.33
CA LEU A 87 5.09 -0.23 4.57
C LEU A 87 4.09 0.90 4.82
N VAL A 88 4.19 1.53 5.98
CA VAL A 88 3.29 2.62 6.42
C VAL A 88 4.08 3.76 7.10
N PRO A 89 3.50 4.96 7.19
CA PRO A 89 4.06 6.04 8.02
C PRO A 89 4.21 5.63 9.49
N ASN A 90 5.24 6.15 10.14
CA ASN A 90 5.26 6.22 11.60
C ASN A 90 4.52 7.48 12.08
N PHE A 91 3.25 7.35 12.48
CA PHE A 91 2.45 8.48 12.96
C PHE A 91 2.93 9.07 14.31
N LYS A 92 3.89 8.43 14.98
CA LYS A 92 4.59 9.02 16.13
C LYS A 92 5.60 10.10 15.73
N LYS A 93 5.90 10.24 14.44
CA LYS A 93 6.76 11.27 13.86
C LYS A 93 5.93 12.25 13.04
N GLU A 94 6.55 13.38 12.68
CA GLU A 94 5.89 14.35 11.81
C GLU A 94 5.66 13.78 10.40
N VAL A 95 4.49 14.06 9.85
CA VAL A 95 4.06 13.74 8.48
C VAL A 95 3.31 14.94 7.92
N ALA A 96 3.28 15.13 6.60
CA ALA A 96 2.59 16.26 5.98
C ALA A 96 1.06 16.15 6.13
N VAL A 97 0.53 14.92 6.06
CA VAL A 97 -0.85 14.58 6.39
C VAL A 97 -0.89 13.28 7.21
N PRO A 98 -1.81 13.14 8.18
CA PRO A 98 -2.87 14.09 8.47
C PRO A 98 -2.37 15.27 9.31
N SER A 99 -2.97 16.45 9.12
CA SER A 99 -2.57 17.69 9.82
C SER A 99 -3.77 18.58 10.12
N VAL A 100 -3.77 19.29 11.26
CA VAL A 100 -4.87 20.21 11.61
C VAL A 100 -4.81 21.46 10.72
N VAL A 101 -5.95 21.86 10.16
CA VAL A 101 -6.03 23.05 9.30
C VAL A 101 -5.67 24.30 10.10
N GLY A 102 -4.65 25.02 9.64
CA GLY A 102 -4.12 26.21 10.33
C GLY A 102 -3.18 25.93 11.51
N ALA A 103 -2.97 24.65 11.87
CA ALA A 103 -2.07 24.23 12.94
C ALA A 103 -1.36 22.91 12.59
N PRO A 104 -0.51 22.88 11.54
CA PRO A 104 0.02 21.63 10.98
C PRO A 104 0.89 20.80 11.95
N HIS A 105 1.47 21.44 12.97
CA HIS A 105 2.28 20.76 13.99
C HIS A 105 1.44 20.19 15.14
N ASP A 106 0.14 20.53 15.26
CA ASP A 106 -0.76 19.96 16.27
C ASP A 106 -0.79 18.42 16.10
N PRO A 107 -0.39 17.65 17.13
CA PRO A 107 -0.28 16.20 17.03
C PRO A 107 -1.64 15.50 16.98
N SER A 108 -2.76 16.17 17.33
CA SER A 108 -4.08 15.55 17.48
C SER A 108 -4.51 14.75 16.26
N ALA A 109 -4.22 15.24 15.05
CA ALA A 109 -4.55 14.54 13.81
C ALA A 109 -3.73 13.25 13.63
N ARG A 110 -2.43 13.28 13.98
CA ARG A 110 -1.54 12.12 13.90
C ARG A 110 -1.81 11.10 15.00
N GLU A 111 -2.11 11.55 16.21
CA GLU A 111 -2.50 10.66 17.33
C GLU A 111 -3.76 9.87 16.97
N ARG A 112 -4.79 10.54 16.44
CA ARG A 112 -5.98 9.89 15.91
C ARG A 112 -5.63 8.83 14.86
N GLN A 113 -4.70 9.15 13.97
CA GLN A 113 -4.31 8.25 12.88
C GLN A 113 -3.49 7.05 13.37
N ASP A 114 -2.64 7.24 14.38
CA ASP A 114 -1.92 6.14 15.03
C ASP A 114 -2.89 5.15 15.68
N GLU A 115 -3.94 5.66 16.35
CA GLU A 115 -5.01 4.82 16.93
C GLU A 115 -5.75 4.00 15.86
N ILE A 116 -6.20 4.63 14.78
CA ILE A 116 -6.86 3.93 13.65
C ILE A 116 -5.92 2.87 13.05
N SER A 117 -4.63 3.17 12.96
CA SER A 117 -3.65 2.24 12.39
C SER A 117 -3.43 0.99 13.26
N GLN A 118 -3.80 1.01 14.55
CA GLN A 118 -3.73 -0.19 15.39
C GLN A 118 -4.74 -1.28 14.98
N ASP A 119 -5.88 -0.89 14.39
CA ASP A 119 -6.88 -1.85 13.90
C ASP A 119 -6.31 -2.69 12.75
N VAL A 120 -5.51 -2.07 11.87
CA VAL A 120 -4.79 -2.75 10.79
C VAL A 120 -3.77 -3.75 11.35
N VAL A 121 -3.00 -3.36 12.38
CA VAL A 121 -2.05 -4.27 13.04
C VAL A 121 -2.78 -5.47 13.64
N THR A 122 -3.93 -5.25 14.27
CA THR A 122 -4.74 -6.32 14.87
C THR A 122 -5.21 -7.31 13.80
N LEU A 123 -5.73 -6.81 12.68
CA LEU A 123 -6.18 -7.65 11.57
C LEU A 123 -5.03 -8.44 10.93
N LEU A 124 -3.85 -7.84 10.78
CA LEU A 124 -2.66 -8.54 10.30
C LEU A 124 -2.17 -9.64 11.26
N ARG A 125 -2.32 -9.46 12.58
CA ARG A 125 -2.07 -10.53 13.56
C ARG A 125 -3.07 -11.67 13.41
N ASP A 126 -4.34 -11.38 13.13
CA ASP A 126 -5.34 -12.43 12.88
C ASP A 126 -5.04 -13.22 11.61
N ILE A 127 -4.49 -12.58 10.57
CA ILE A 127 -3.97 -13.27 9.38
C ILE A 127 -2.81 -14.21 9.76
N LYS A 128 -1.85 -13.73 10.57
CA LYS A 128 -0.73 -14.54 11.03
C LYS A 128 -1.18 -15.78 11.83
N ARG A 129 -2.24 -15.66 12.64
CA ARG A 129 -2.84 -16.77 13.41
C ARG A 129 -3.47 -17.86 12.55
N LEU A 130 -3.76 -17.61 11.28
CA LEU A 130 -4.21 -18.69 10.37
C LEU A 130 -3.16 -19.80 10.23
N GLN A 131 -1.89 -19.54 10.55
CA GLN A 131 -0.86 -20.59 10.61
C GLN A 131 -1.01 -21.52 11.83
N THR A 132 -1.62 -21.05 12.93
CA THR A 132 -1.59 -21.73 14.25
C THR A 132 -2.87 -22.48 14.61
N ASP A 133 -4.01 -22.16 13.99
CA ASP A 133 -5.31 -22.72 14.38
C ASP A 133 -5.61 -24.02 13.61
N ASP A 134 -5.43 -25.20 14.25
CA ASP A 134 -6.01 -26.54 13.92
C ASP A 134 -6.17 -26.99 12.44
N TYR A 135 -5.48 -26.34 11.50
CA TYR A 135 -5.39 -26.81 10.13
C TYR A 135 -4.48 -28.02 10.13
N GLY A 136 -5.08 -29.21 9.93
CA GLY A 136 -4.39 -30.49 9.79
C GLY A 136 -3.33 -30.57 8.66
N SER A 137 -2.90 -29.45 8.07
CA SER A 137 -1.72 -29.37 7.22
C SER A 137 -0.64 -28.50 7.87
N TYR A 138 0.44 -29.13 8.30
CA TYR A 138 1.73 -28.50 8.60
C TYR A 138 2.36 -27.76 7.37
N ALA A 139 1.60 -27.54 6.30
CA ALA A 139 2.07 -27.11 4.99
C ALA A 139 1.82 -25.63 4.68
N PHE A 140 0.84 -24.97 5.32
CA PHE A 140 0.54 -23.56 5.08
C PHE A 140 1.39 -22.64 5.97
N ARG A 141 2.15 -21.73 5.36
CA ARG A 141 3.05 -20.79 6.07
C ARG A 141 2.60 -19.36 5.85
N VAL A 142 2.52 -18.59 6.93
CA VAL A 142 2.17 -17.16 6.86
C VAL A 142 3.31 -16.34 7.44
N LYS A 143 3.80 -15.34 6.69
CA LYS A 143 4.75 -14.35 7.18
C LYS A 143 4.15 -12.96 6.99
N VAL A 144 4.16 -12.15 8.04
CA VAL A 144 3.63 -10.79 7.99
C VAL A 144 4.64 -9.86 8.64
N GLU A 145 5.08 -8.84 7.90
CA GLU A 145 6.03 -7.83 8.35
C GLU A 145 5.42 -6.44 8.16
N ILE A 146 5.62 -5.58 9.16
CA ILE A 146 5.20 -4.18 9.11
C ILE A 146 6.45 -3.31 9.21
N GLY A 147 6.73 -2.55 8.16
CA GLY A 147 7.75 -1.51 8.15
C GLY A 147 7.13 -0.15 8.44
N ARG A 148 7.59 0.53 9.50
CA ARG A 148 7.21 1.91 9.80
C ARG A 148 8.32 2.85 9.40
N LEU A 149 8.00 3.84 8.55
CA LEU A 149 8.98 4.80 8.08
C LEU A 149 8.77 6.17 8.74
N ASP A 150 9.84 6.70 9.34
CA ASP A 150 9.87 8.03 9.94
C ASP A 150 9.88 9.12 8.87
N TYR A 151 9.22 10.26 9.14
CA TYR A 151 9.16 11.42 8.22
C TYR A 151 8.65 11.09 6.82
N PHE A 152 7.74 10.11 6.73
CA PHE A 152 7.23 9.59 5.49
C PHE A 152 5.75 9.92 5.31
N THR A 153 5.41 10.48 4.14
CA THR A 153 4.03 10.70 3.72
C THR A 153 3.83 10.01 2.36
N PRO A 154 3.09 8.89 2.30
CA PRO A 154 2.88 8.12 1.07
C PRO A 154 1.89 8.89 0.18
N TRP A 155 2.42 9.67 -0.76
CA TRP A 155 1.59 10.34 -1.78
C TRP A 155 1.01 9.36 -2.79
N ASP A 156 1.60 8.16 -2.87
CA ASP A 156 1.11 7.05 -3.67
C ASP A 156 0.62 5.92 -2.77
N LYS A 157 -0.38 5.20 -3.26
CA LYS A 157 -0.81 3.88 -2.78
C LYS A 157 -0.29 2.84 -3.76
N ILE A 158 0.51 1.90 -3.29
CA ILE A 158 1.17 0.90 -4.14
C ILE A 158 0.89 -0.50 -3.60
N PHE A 159 0.54 -1.40 -4.53
CA PHE A 159 0.47 -2.84 -4.29
C PHE A 159 1.33 -3.54 -5.32
N ILE A 160 2.17 -4.46 -4.85
CA ILE A 160 2.97 -5.36 -5.70
C ILE A 160 2.55 -6.78 -5.36
N PHE A 161 2.03 -7.51 -6.33
CA PHE A 161 1.60 -8.90 -6.17
C PHE A 161 2.57 -9.83 -6.89
N ASN A 162 3.05 -10.85 -6.18
CA ASN A 162 3.88 -11.94 -6.70
C ASN A 162 5.12 -11.48 -7.49
N GLY A 163 5.61 -10.27 -7.21
CA GLY A 163 6.70 -9.65 -7.96
C GLY A 163 6.43 -9.46 -9.46
N ALA A 164 5.17 -9.53 -9.89
CA ALA A 164 4.78 -9.60 -11.31
C ALA A 164 3.71 -8.57 -11.71
N LYS A 165 2.92 -8.07 -10.75
CA LYS A 165 1.85 -7.10 -10.99
C LYS A 165 1.94 -5.94 -10.02
N VAL A 166 1.79 -4.72 -10.53
CA VAL A 166 1.75 -3.49 -9.74
C VAL A 166 0.42 -2.80 -9.93
N LEU A 167 -0.19 -2.37 -8.83
CA LEU A 167 -1.26 -1.37 -8.82
C LEU A 167 -0.74 -0.13 -8.13
N ARG A 168 -0.93 1.05 -8.74
CA ARG A 168 -0.54 2.34 -8.17
C ARG A 168 -1.67 3.35 -8.33
N GLY A 169 -1.95 4.10 -7.28
CA GLY A 169 -2.86 5.24 -7.30
C GLY A 169 -2.30 6.40 -6.50
N GLU A 170 -2.67 7.61 -6.86
CA GLU A 170 -2.22 8.83 -6.19
C GLU A 170 -3.26 9.25 -5.16
N TYR A 171 -2.81 9.58 -3.95
CA TYR A 171 -3.72 10.11 -2.94
C TYR A 171 -4.01 11.59 -3.19
N GLU A 172 -5.27 11.97 -3.07
CA GLU A 172 -5.68 13.38 -3.01
C GLU A 172 -5.80 13.83 -1.54
N VAL A 173 -5.28 15.03 -1.26
CA VAL A 173 -5.47 15.67 0.03
C VAL A 173 -6.80 16.43 0.03
N VAL A 174 -7.65 16.10 0.99
CA VAL A 174 -8.94 16.73 1.21
C VAL A 174 -9.00 17.33 2.60
N GLN A 175 -9.88 18.31 2.78
CA GLN A 175 -10.20 18.81 4.12
C GLN A 175 -11.47 18.15 4.65
N VAL A 176 -11.36 17.47 5.78
CA VAL A 176 -12.46 16.76 6.42
C VAL A 176 -12.62 17.22 7.87
N GLN A 177 -13.86 17.19 8.36
CA GLN A 177 -14.15 17.42 9.76
C GLN A 177 -14.20 16.08 10.48
N VAL A 178 -13.43 15.93 11.54
CA VAL A 178 -13.34 14.70 12.33
C VAL A 178 -13.55 15.01 13.82
N SER A 179 -14.01 14.02 14.57
CA SER A 179 -14.03 14.05 16.03
C SER A 179 -12.86 13.25 16.58
N TYR A 180 -12.18 13.77 17.60
CA TYR A 180 -11.14 13.06 18.35
C TYR A 180 -11.07 13.60 19.78
N LYS A 181 -11.09 12.71 20.79
CA LYS A 181 -11.09 13.07 22.22
C LYS A 181 -12.13 14.17 22.54
N ASP A 182 -13.37 13.94 22.10
CA ASP A 182 -14.52 14.85 22.25
C ASP A 182 -14.36 16.26 21.65
N ARG A 183 -13.37 16.45 20.77
CA ARG A 183 -13.14 17.70 20.04
C ARG A 183 -13.39 17.52 18.54
N LEU A 184 -14.18 18.41 17.96
CA LEU A 184 -14.29 18.56 16.52
C LEU A 184 -13.09 19.36 15.98
N MET A 185 -12.43 18.83 14.95
CA MET A 185 -11.32 19.50 14.27
C MET A 185 -11.44 19.32 12.75
N LYS A 186 -10.98 20.33 12.01
CA LYS A 186 -10.81 20.24 10.55
C LYS A 186 -9.37 19.82 10.27
N ILE A 187 -9.18 18.77 9.50
CA ILE A 187 -7.85 18.25 9.15
C ILE A 187 -7.68 18.21 7.63
N ASN A 188 -6.43 18.37 7.16
CA ASN A 188 -6.02 17.90 5.85
C ASN A 188 -5.70 16.40 5.99
N ASP A 189 -6.28 15.57 5.14
CA ASP A 189 -6.13 14.11 5.18
C ASP A 189 -6.18 13.51 3.77
N PHE A 190 -5.76 12.27 3.63
CA PHE A 190 -5.84 11.55 2.36
C PHE A 190 -7.23 10.95 2.12
N ARG A 191 -7.77 11.17 0.92
CA ARG A 191 -8.97 10.47 0.45
C ARG A 191 -8.58 9.08 -0.07
N GLY A 192 -8.68 8.06 0.79
CA GLY A 192 -8.10 6.75 0.51
C GLY A 192 -8.96 5.71 -0.24
N PHE A 193 -10.28 5.88 -0.29
CA PHE A 193 -11.21 4.88 -0.86
C PHE A 193 -11.56 5.11 -2.34
N ASP A 194 -11.59 6.37 -2.78
CA ASP A 194 -11.92 6.76 -4.16
C ASP A 194 -10.68 6.86 -5.06
N VAL A 195 -9.54 6.32 -4.60
CA VAL A 195 -8.28 6.37 -5.36
C VAL A 195 -8.43 5.55 -6.64
N ALA A 196 -8.16 6.18 -7.78
CA ALA A 196 -8.07 5.48 -9.06
C ALA A 196 -6.72 4.74 -9.12
N MET A 197 -6.77 3.45 -9.42
CA MET A 197 -5.63 2.54 -9.46
C MET A 197 -5.28 2.20 -10.90
N SER A 198 -4.06 2.49 -11.29
CA SER A 198 -3.48 2.06 -12.55
C SER A 198 -2.73 0.75 -12.35
N THR A 199 -3.01 -0.22 -13.22
CA THR A 199 -2.41 -1.56 -13.16
C THR A 199 -1.34 -1.73 -14.24
N SER A 200 -0.25 -2.41 -13.91
CA SER A 200 0.79 -2.78 -14.87
C SER A 200 1.43 -4.12 -14.54
N GLU A 201 1.67 -4.93 -15.56
CA GLU A 201 2.50 -6.15 -15.55
C GLU A 201 3.76 -5.95 -16.40
N GLU A 202 4.05 -4.73 -16.84
CA GLU A 202 5.24 -4.46 -17.65
C GLU A 202 6.49 -4.64 -16.77
N GLU A 203 7.36 -5.56 -17.15
CA GLU A 203 8.57 -5.94 -16.40
C GLU A 203 9.38 -4.71 -15.93
N SER A 204 9.52 -3.69 -16.77
CA SER A 204 10.30 -2.49 -16.43
C SER A 204 9.64 -1.64 -15.34
N VAL A 205 8.30 -1.58 -15.34
CA VAL A 205 7.50 -0.89 -14.32
C VAL A 205 7.56 -1.67 -13.02
N VAL A 206 7.31 -2.98 -13.07
CA VAL A 206 7.32 -3.87 -11.91
C VAL A 206 8.67 -3.82 -11.19
N ARG A 207 9.78 -4.01 -11.92
CA ARG A 207 11.14 -3.94 -11.34
C ARG A 207 11.45 -2.59 -10.71
N ARG A 208 11.03 -1.49 -11.35
CA ARG A 208 11.27 -0.14 -10.83
C ARG A 208 10.49 0.08 -9.52
N THR A 209 9.23 -0.33 -9.48
CA THR A 209 8.39 -0.21 -8.29
C THR A 209 8.92 -1.09 -7.15
N ILE A 210 9.34 -2.32 -7.41
CA ILE A 210 10.00 -3.19 -6.42
C ILE A 210 11.25 -2.48 -5.86
N LYS A 211 12.12 -1.95 -6.73
CA LYS A 211 13.32 -1.24 -6.29
C LYS A 211 12.98 -0.02 -5.40
N GLN A 212 11.92 0.71 -5.72
CA GLN A 212 11.46 1.84 -4.91
C GLN A 212 10.92 1.38 -3.55
N PHE A 213 10.12 0.31 -3.51
CA PHE A 213 9.63 -0.29 -2.28
C PHE A 213 10.79 -0.73 -1.40
N GLU A 214 11.74 -1.52 -1.92
CA GLU A 214 12.90 -2.00 -1.19
C GLU A 214 13.76 -0.85 -0.64
N SER A 215 13.94 0.22 -1.42
CA SER A 215 14.72 1.39 -0.97
C SER A 215 14.10 2.05 0.26
N LYS A 216 12.77 2.08 0.36
CA LYS A 216 12.06 2.60 1.53
C LYS A 216 12.00 1.57 2.66
N TRP A 217 11.84 0.30 2.33
CA TRP A 217 11.83 -0.81 3.28
C TRP A 217 13.14 -0.89 4.07
N LEU A 218 14.28 -0.67 3.41
CA LEU A 218 15.61 -0.62 4.05
C LEU A 218 15.74 0.47 5.13
N LEU A 219 14.91 1.51 5.07
CA LEU A 219 14.91 2.63 6.01
C LEU A 219 13.84 2.47 7.10
N ALA A 220 12.95 1.48 6.95
CA ALA A 220 11.83 1.30 7.86
C ALA A 220 12.26 0.56 9.14
N ASP A 221 11.61 0.90 10.24
CA ASP A 221 11.61 0.09 11.45
C ASP A 221 10.66 -1.10 11.24
N VAL A 222 11.23 -2.29 11.04
CA VAL A 222 10.49 -3.49 10.64
C VAL A 222 10.19 -4.36 11.85
N VAL A 223 8.91 -4.72 12.00
CA VAL A 223 8.43 -5.68 12.98
C VAL A 223 7.78 -6.85 12.24
N GLU A 224 8.27 -8.07 12.48
CA GLU A 224 7.57 -9.29 12.11
C GLU A 224 6.51 -9.63 13.18
N LEU A 225 5.29 -9.96 12.74
CA LEU A 225 4.16 -10.28 13.62
C LEU A 225 4.10 -11.76 14.04
#